data_AF-A0A2E0L5K7-F1
#
_entry.id   AF-A0A2E0L5K7-F1
#
_cell.length_a   1.000
_cell.length_b   1.000
_cell.length_c   1.000
_cell.angle_alpha   90.00
_cell.angle_beta   90.00
_cell.angle_gamma   90.00
#
_symmetry.space_group_name_H-M   'P 1'
#
loop_
_entity.id
_entity.type
_entity.pdbx_description
1 polymer ?
#
loop_
_entity_poly.entity_id
_entity_poly.type
_entity_poly.pdbx_seq_one_letter_code
_entity_poly.pdbx_strand_id
1 'polypeptide(L)'
;MGRSAIFNFISIIFLVLAVIWIVFVVSRLLGPSVTDPRVAGFVLPPTVELPTLTPTQTPLPTNTPTDTLTPTITLTPSETPTITPTLAPSSTITDTPTVTLPPSATPTPLATFTALPSASPTGPSPTAPPTDSPYPFRLREDNIILTQNFANSAGCAWQGFGGQVFGLDNDPLTGLQVHIYGEAVDFYVQSGSNTLYGPAGWEQPVDNVINTRTYYVQLLSAQGTVISDPIQVTFPGDCAQNLALVNFIQTRPL
;
A
#
# COMPACT_ATOMS: atom_id res chain seq x y z
N MET A 1 -12.17 -52.35 52.34
CA MET A 1 -13.28 -51.98 51.43
C MET A 1 -13.13 -52.79 50.15
N GLY A 2 -14.17 -53.54 49.75
CA GLY A 2 -14.09 -54.46 48.61
C GLY A 2 -13.90 -53.74 47.28
N ARG A 3 -13.15 -54.34 46.34
CA ARG A 3 -12.90 -53.81 44.99
C ARG A 3 -14.18 -53.32 44.29
N SER A 4 -15.32 -53.99 44.51
CA SER A 4 -16.62 -53.61 43.96
C SER A 4 -17.16 -52.26 44.50
N ALA A 5 -16.83 -51.89 45.75
CA ALA A 5 -17.23 -50.61 46.31
C ALA A 5 -16.44 -49.45 45.67
N ILE A 6 -15.17 -49.69 45.31
CA ILE A 6 -14.32 -48.71 44.63
C ILE A 6 -14.84 -48.48 43.20
N PHE A 7 -15.18 -49.55 42.46
CA PHE A 7 -15.73 -49.39 41.12
C PHE A 7 -17.10 -48.72 41.12
N ASN A 8 -17.98 -49.02 42.08
CA ASN A 8 -19.27 -48.35 42.20
C ASN A 8 -19.10 -46.86 42.52
N PHE A 9 -18.16 -46.51 43.40
CA PHE A 9 -17.83 -45.12 43.72
C PHE A 9 -17.30 -44.36 42.50
N ILE A 10 -16.40 -44.96 41.71
CA ILE A 10 -15.88 -44.37 40.48
C ILE A 10 -17.00 -44.18 39.45
N SER A 11 -17.87 -45.17 39.26
CA SER A 11 -19.02 -45.06 38.33
C SER A 11 -19.98 -43.92 38.72
N ILE A 12 -20.23 -43.72 40.02
CA ILE A 12 -21.05 -42.61 40.51
C ILE A 12 -20.39 -41.27 40.20
N ILE A 13 -19.07 -41.14 40.38
CA ILE A 13 -18.34 -39.90 40.04
C ILE A 13 -18.46 -39.58 38.55
N PHE A 14 -18.22 -40.56 37.67
CA PHE A 14 -18.34 -40.34 36.22
C PHE A 14 -19.76 -39.98 35.80
N LEU A 15 -20.78 -40.59 36.42
CA LEU A 15 -22.18 -40.25 36.17
C LEU A 15 -22.49 -38.80 36.58
N VAL A 16 -22.02 -38.36 37.75
CA VAL A 16 -22.19 -36.98 38.21
C VAL A 16 -21.48 -35.99 37.30
N LEU A 17 -20.24 -36.28 36.89
CA LEU A 17 -19.48 -35.42 35.96
C LEU A 17 -20.16 -35.31 34.59
N ALA A 18 -20.72 -36.42 34.08
CA ALA A 18 -21.48 -36.41 32.83
C ALA A 18 -22.74 -35.54 32.93
N VAL A 19 -23.48 -35.62 34.04
CA VAL A 19 -24.66 -34.77 34.28
C VAL A 19 -24.27 -33.29 34.37
N ILE A 20 -23.19 -32.96 35.09
CA ILE A 20 -22.68 -31.58 35.17
C ILE A 20 -22.29 -31.06 33.78
N TRP A 21 -21.62 -31.88 32.97
CA TRP A 21 -21.23 -31.51 31.62
C TRP A 21 -22.42 -31.26 30.70
N ILE A 22 -23.46 -32.11 30.76
CA ILE A 22 -24.69 -31.94 30.00
C ILE A 22 -25.39 -30.64 30.41
N VAL A 23 -25.51 -30.35 31.71
CA VAL A 23 -26.11 -29.10 32.20
C VAL A 23 -25.32 -27.88 31.73
N PHE A 24 -23.98 -27.96 31.76
CA PHE A 24 -23.12 -26.89 31.24
C PHE A 24 -23.38 -26.64 29.75
N VAL A 25 -23.37 -27.69 28.92
CA VAL A 25 -23.62 -27.56 27.47
C VAL A 25 -25.02 -26.99 27.19
N VAL A 26 -26.05 -27.50 27.87
CA VAL A 26 -27.42 -27.00 27.73
C VAL A 26 -27.54 -25.53 28.16
N SER A 27 -26.88 -25.13 29.25
CA SER A 27 -26.88 -23.72 29.68
C SER A 27 -26.17 -22.79 28.70
N ARG A 28 -25.15 -23.28 27.98
CA ARG A 28 -24.46 -22.51 26.93
C ARG A 28 -25.29 -22.42 25.65
N LEU A 29 -26.10 -23.44 25.34
CA LEU A 29 -27.00 -23.44 24.18
C LEU A 29 -28.29 -22.65 24.42
N LEU A 30 -28.79 -22.60 25.67
CA LEU A 30 -29.96 -21.82 26.08
C LEU A 30 -29.61 -20.40 26.52
N GLY A 31 -28.32 -20.05 26.58
CA GLY A 31 -27.88 -18.70 26.88
C GLY A 31 -28.45 -17.72 25.84
N PRO A 32 -28.84 -16.49 26.24
CA PRO A 32 -29.30 -15.50 25.29
C PRO A 32 -28.23 -15.31 24.21
N SER A 33 -28.65 -15.21 22.94
CA SER A 33 -27.76 -14.76 21.88
C SER A 33 -27.13 -13.44 22.34
N VAL A 34 -25.82 -13.31 22.13
CA VAL A 34 -25.12 -12.03 22.34
C VAL A 34 -25.82 -11.03 21.43
N THR A 35 -26.72 -10.25 22.00
CA THR A 35 -27.36 -9.14 21.32
C THR A 35 -26.29 -8.10 21.19
N ASP A 36 -25.67 -8.05 20.01
CA ASP A 36 -24.78 -6.96 19.65
C ASP A 36 -25.56 -5.64 19.84
N PRO A 37 -25.12 -4.72 20.72
CA PRO A 37 -25.79 -3.43 20.89
C PRO A 37 -25.80 -2.60 19.60
N ARG A 38 -25.07 -3.00 18.53
CA ARG A 38 -25.13 -2.38 17.20
C ARG A 38 -26.41 -2.70 16.41
N VAL A 39 -27.17 -3.73 16.78
CA VAL A 39 -28.41 -4.11 16.06
C VAL A 39 -29.64 -3.38 16.63
N ALA A 40 -29.57 -2.84 17.85
CA ALA A 40 -30.63 -2.04 18.46
C ALA A 40 -30.70 -0.57 17.95
N GLY A 41 -30.00 -0.27 16.85
CA GLY A 41 -29.94 1.05 16.23
C GLY A 41 -30.46 1.11 14.80
N PHE A 42 -31.14 0.08 14.28
CA PHE A 42 -31.79 0.18 12.97
C PHE A 42 -33.09 0.97 13.10
N VAL A 43 -32.97 2.29 13.17
CA VAL A 43 -34.07 3.17 12.79
C VAL A 43 -34.33 2.87 11.32
N LEU A 44 -35.49 2.29 11.02
CA LEU A 44 -35.94 2.18 9.63
C LEU A 44 -35.81 3.58 9.01
N PRO A 45 -35.11 3.74 7.86
CA PRO A 45 -35.13 5.01 7.18
C PRO A 45 -36.60 5.38 6.92
N PRO A 46 -37.00 6.65 7.11
CA PRO A 46 -38.35 7.05 6.77
C PRO A 46 -38.63 6.62 5.33
N THR A 47 -39.79 6.01 5.11
CA THR A 47 -40.30 5.67 3.78
C THR A 47 -40.10 6.90 2.91
N VAL A 48 -39.27 6.76 1.87
CA VAL A 48 -39.11 7.80 0.85
C VAL A 48 -40.45 7.90 0.15
N GLU A 49 -41.29 8.85 0.58
CA GLU A 49 -42.45 9.24 -0.20
C GLU A 49 -41.93 9.81 -1.53
N LEU A 50 -42.31 9.16 -2.62
CA LEU A 50 -42.02 9.61 -3.97
C LEU A 50 -42.59 11.04 -4.13
N PRO A 51 -41.81 12.02 -4.60
CA PRO A 51 -42.29 13.39 -4.73
C PRO A 51 -43.51 13.41 -5.66
N THR A 52 -44.66 13.79 -5.11
CA THR A 52 -45.83 14.13 -5.91
C THR A 52 -45.48 15.38 -6.70
N LEU A 53 -45.60 15.32 -8.03
CA LEU A 53 -45.36 16.43 -8.94
C LEU A 53 -46.32 17.58 -8.61
N THR A 54 -45.87 18.48 -7.74
CA THR A 54 -46.54 19.75 -7.49
C THR A 54 -46.23 20.65 -8.68
N PRO A 55 -47.22 21.21 -9.40
CA PRO A 55 -46.93 22.16 -10.47
C PRO A 55 -46.25 23.39 -9.87
N THR A 56 -44.94 23.49 -10.09
CA THR A 56 -44.16 24.68 -9.75
C THR A 56 -44.57 25.80 -10.71
N GLN A 57 -45.16 26.87 -10.16
CA GLN A 57 -45.37 28.11 -10.89
C GLN A 57 -44.02 28.66 -11.35
N THR A 58 -43.80 28.65 -12.65
CA THR A 58 -42.64 29.24 -13.33
C THR A 58 -42.52 30.72 -12.97
N PRO A 59 -41.47 31.17 -12.24
CA PRO A 59 -41.24 32.60 -12.09
C PRO A 59 -40.75 33.18 -13.42
N LEU A 60 -41.39 34.27 -13.84
CA LEU A 60 -41.02 35.10 -14.99
C LEU A 60 -39.60 35.66 -14.81
N PRO A 61 -38.74 35.73 -15.85
CA PRO A 61 -37.39 36.25 -15.69
C PRO A 61 -37.40 37.75 -15.40
N THR A 62 -37.01 38.11 -14.18
CA THR A 62 -36.64 39.47 -13.82
C THR A 62 -35.25 39.74 -14.37
N ASN A 63 -35.14 40.69 -15.30
CA ASN A 63 -33.86 41.21 -15.78
C ASN A 63 -33.21 42.01 -14.65
N THR A 64 -32.28 41.41 -13.93
CA THR A 64 -31.40 42.11 -12.98
C THR A 64 -30.09 42.44 -13.71
N PRO A 65 -29.69 43.73 -13.84
CA PRO A 65 -28.38 44.07 -14.37
C PRO A 65 -27.30 43.58 -13.39
N THR A 66 -26.41 42.70 -13.87
CA THR A 66 -25.22 42.27 -13.12
C THR A 66 -24.10 43.25 -13.43
N ASP A 67 -23.81 44.15 -12.49
CA ASP A 67 -22.57 44.91 -12.48
C ASP A 67 -21.41 43.93 -12.30
N THR A 68 -20.72 43.66 -13.41
CA THR A 68 -19.53 42.83 -13.44
C THR A 68 -18.35 43.70 -13.03
N LEU A 69 -18.01 43.70 -11.74
CA LEU A 69 -16.72 44.24 -11.30
C LEU A 69 -15.62 43.26 -11.68
N THR A 70 -14.89 43.59 -12.74
CA THR A 70 -13.68 42.91 -13.18
C THR A 70 -12.61 43.01 -12.07
N PRO A 71 -12.04 41.90 -11.57
CA PRO A 71 -10.88 41.99 -10.70
C PRO A 71 -9.67 42.44 -11.53
N THR A 72 -9.17 43.64 -11.25
CA THR A 72 -7.87 44.09 -11.77
C THR A 72 -6.79 43.45 -10.90
N ILE A 73 -6.00 42.54 -11.48
CA ILE A 73 -4.79 42.03 -10.82
C ILE A 73 -3.75 43.13 -10.85
N THR A 74 -3.58 43.81 -9.71
CA THR A 74 -2.43 44.67 -9.47
C THR A 74 -1.26 43.77 -9.06
N LEU A 75 -0.30 43.58 -9.97
CA LEU A 75 0.96 42.93 -9.64
C LEU A 75 1.80 43.91 -8.81
N THR A 76 1.88 43.66 -7.51
CA THR A 76 2.86 44.28 -6.63
C THR A 76 4.25 43.73 -6.98
N PRO A 77 5.25 44.56 -7.33
CA PRO A 77 6.61 44.09 -7.51
C PRO A 77 7.16 43.59 -6.17
N SER A 78 7.56 42.32 -6.14
CA SER A 78 8.27 41.71 -5.02
C SER A 78 9.71 42.22 -5.02
N GLU A 79 10.12 42.90 -3.95
CA GLU A 79 11.51 43.29 -3.68
C GLU A 79 12.42 42.06 -3.84
N THR A 80 13.35 42.15 -4.79
CA THR A 80 14.39 41.14 -5.03
C THR A 80 15.50 41.33 -3.99
N PRO A 81 15.92 40.31 -3.23
CA PRO A 81 17.11 40.45 -2.40
C PRO A 81 18.34 40.56 -3.30
N THR A 82 18.92 41.76 -3.35
CA THR A 82 20.21 42.01 -4.01
C THR A 82 21.31 41.43 -3.12
N ILE A 83 21.89 40.31 -3.54
CA ILE A 83 23.14 39.79 -2.96
C ILE A 83 24.31 40.61 -3.51
N THR A 84 24.92 41.41 -2.64
CA THR A 84 26.16 42.15 -2.91
C THR A 84 27.36 41.23 -2.65
N PRO A 85 28.15 40.82 -3.67
CA PRO A 85 29.47 40.24 -3.42
C PRO A 85 30.48 41.35 -3.12
N THR A 86 30.87 41.49 -1.87
CA THR A 86 32.04 42.29 -1.47
C THR A 86 33.30 41.49 -1.79
N LEU A 87 33.93 41.74 -2.93
CA LEU A 87 35.31 41.32 -3.19
C LEU A 87 36.25 42.46 -2.80
N ALA A 88 37.00 42.25 -1.71
CA ALA A 88 38.13 43.09 -1.35
C ALA A 88 39.30 42.80 -2.31
N PRO A 89 39.94 43.81 -2.93
CA PRO A 89 41.21 43.60 -3.61
C PRO A 89 42.33 43.56 -2.57
N SER A 90 43.07 42.45 -2.50
CA SER A 90 44.39 42.45 -1.89
C SER A 90 45.44 42.25 -2.98
N SER A 91 46.23 43.30 -3.20
CA SER A 91 47.43 43.27 -4.01
C SER A 91 48.60 42.84 -3.13
N THR A 92 49.26 41.72 -3.45
CA THR A 92 50.68 41.57 -3.15
C THR A 92 51.34 40.66 -4.18
N ILE A 93 52.18 41.29 -5.01
CA ILE A 93 53.09 40.65 -5.97
C ILE A 93 54.29 40.10 -5.18
N THR A 94 54.71 38.88 -5.50
CA THR A 94 56.10 38.44 -5.29
C THR A 94 56.54 37.62 -6.51
N ASP A 95 57.14 38.30 -7.48
CA ASP A 95 57.90 37.67 -8.55
C ASP A 95 59.14 36.99 -7.94
N THR A 96 59.25 35.67 -8.09
CA THR A 96 60.50 34.95 -7.84
C THR A 96 61.01 34.43 -9.19
N PRO A 97 62.20 34.84 -9.66
CA PRO A 97 62.74 34.34 -10.93
C PRO A 97 63.20 32.89 -10.77
N THR A 98 62.48 31.97 -11.40
CA THR A 98 62.89 30.56 -11.50
C THR A 98 63.92 30.41 -12.62
N VAL A 99 65.09 29.89 -12.27
CA VAL A 99 66.17 29.56 -13.20
C VAL A 99 65.69 28.50 -14.21
N THR A 100 65.74 28.84 -15.49
CA THR A 100 65.39 27.95 -16.60
C THR A 100 66.64 27.16 -17.00
N LEU A 101 66.62 25.83 -16.82
CA LEU A 101 67.65 24.93 -17.35
C LEU A 101 67.41 24.67 -18.85
N PRO A 102 68.46 24.49 -19.66
CA PRO A 102 68.30 24.17 -21.08
C PRO A 102 67.67 22.77 -21.28
N PRO A 103 66.89 22.56 -22.35
CA PRO A 103 66.26 21.27 -22.61
C PRO A 103 67.31 20.21 -22.92
N SER A 104 67.30 19.13 -22.14
CA SER A 104 68.09 17.92 -22.40
C SER A 104 67.54 17.17 -23.60
N ALA A 105 68.43 16.70 -24.47
CA ALA A 105 68.07 15.92 -25.66
C ALA A 105 67.23 14.70 -25.26
N THR A 106 65.98 14.70 -25.70
CA THR A 106 65.03 13.61 -25.48
C THR A 106 65.45 12.40 -26.32
N PRO A 107 65.53 11.19 -25.75
CA PRO A 107 65.84 9.99 -26.53
C PRO A 107 64.75 9.76 -27.58
N THR A 108 65.16 9.59 -28.82
CA THR A 108 64.30 9.24 -29.96
C THR A 108 63.54 7.95 -29.63
N PRO A 109 62.19 7.94 -29.63
CA PRO A 109 61.45 6.71 -29.40
C PRO A 109 61.71 5.74 -30.55
N LEU A 110 62.23 4.56 -30.21
CA LEU A 110 62.30 3.40 -31.10
C LEU A 110 60.88 3.06 -31.55
N ALA A 111 60.68 2.85 -32.86
CA ALA A 111 59.37 2.49 -33.41
C ALA A 111 58.86 1.20 -32.76
N THR A 112 57.99 1.34 -31.77
CA THR A 112 57.27 0.24 -31.16
C THR A 112 56.22 -0.21 -32.15
N PHE A 113 56.25 -1.49 -32.54
CA PHE A 113 55.21 -2.11 -33.35
C PHE A 113 53.85 -1.86 -32.68
N THR A 114 53.03 -1.04 -33.32
CA THR A 114 51.65 -0.82 -32.92
C THR A 114 50.94 -2.15 -33.03
N ALA A 115 50.61 -2.77 -31.89
CA ALA A 115 49.68 -3.90 -31.89
C ALA A 115 48.40 -3.39 -32.56
N LEU A 116 47.96 -4.11 -33.60
CA LEU A 116 46.68 -3.87 -34.26
C LEU A 116 45.61 -3.73 -33.18
N PRO A 117 44.72 -2.70 -33.22
CA PRO A 117 43.65 -2.58 -32.23
C PRO A 117 42.86 -3.88 -32.26
N SER A 118 42.95 -4.65 -31.17
CA SER A 118 42.01 -5.73 -30.90
C SER A 118 40.64 -5.08 -30.95
N ALA A 119 39.75 -5.59 -31.81
CA ALA A 119 38.39 -5.09 -31.92
C ALA A 119 37.74 -5.19 -30.53
N SER A 120 37.72 -4.07 -29.81
CA SER A 120 36.87 -3.89 -28.65
C SER A 120 35.46 -4.18 -29.14
N PRO A 121 34.70 -5.11 -28.55
CA PRO A 121 33.30 -5.27 -28.89
C PRO A 121 32.60 -3.97 -28.49
N THR A 122 32.48 -3.03 -29.43
CA THR A 122 31.54 -1.91 -29.39
C THR A 122 30.16 -2.49 -29.60
N GLY A 123 29.63 -3.10 -28.56
CA GLY A 123 28.26 -3.55 -28.49
C GLY A 123 27.89 -3.70 -27.02
N PRO A 124 26.68 -3.28 -26.61
CA PRO A 124 26.16 -3.73 -25.32
C PRO A 124 26.18 -5.26 -25.36
N SER A 125 26.83 -5.89 -24.37
CA SER A 125 26.62 -7.31 -24.13
C SER A 125 25.11 -7.54 -24.04
N PRO A 126 24.52 -8.51 -24.77
CA PRO A 126 23.10 -8.79 -24.64
C PRO A 126 22.81 -9.02 -23.15
N THR A 127 22.05 -8.11 -22.54
CA THR A 127 21.51 -8.32 -21.21
C THR A 127 20.66 -9.57 -21.31
N ALA A 128 20.98 -10.60 -20.52
CA ALA A 128 20.15 -11.79 -20.48
C ALA A 128 18.69 -11.36 -20.25
N PRO A 129 17.71 -11.97 -20.93
CA PRO A 129 16.31 -11.66 -20.68
C PRO A 129 16.00 -11.84 -19.20
N PRO A 130 15.11 -11.01 -18.61
CA PRO A 130 14.74 -11.16 -17.21
C PRO A 130 14.27 -12.59 -16.96
N THR A 131 14.82 -13.23 -15.94
CA THR A 131 14.35 -14.54 -15.49
C THR A 131 12.96 -14.34 -14.91
N ASP A 132 11.94 -14.99 -15.50
CA ASP A 132 10.60 -14.98 -14.94
C ASP A 132 10.60 -15.46 -13.49
N SER A 133 9.78 -14.81 -12.66
CA SER A 133 9.60 -15.17 -11.25
C SER A 133 9.22 -16.64 -11.08
N PRO A 134 9.77 -17.36 -10.07
CA PRO A 134 9.40 -18.73 -9.75
C PRO A 134 8.01 -18.84 -9.10
N TYR A 135 7.33 -17.73 -8.85
CA TYR A 135 5.99 -17.72 -8.28
C TYR A 135 4.84 -17.73 -9.31
N PRO A 136 3.71 -18.39 -9.01
CA PRO A 136 2.55 -18.45 -9.92
C PRO A 136 1.74 -17.15 -9.97
N PHE A 137 1.91 -16.24 -9.01
CA PHE A 137 1.26 -14.93 -8.98
C PHE A 137 2.27 -13.80 -9.09
N ARG A 138 1.84 -12.70 -9.71
CA ARG A 138 2.58 -11.43 -9.75
C ARG A 138 1.65 -10.24 -9.52
N LEU A 139 2.24 -9.07 -9.37
CA LEU A 139 1.51 -7.81 -9.35
C LEU A 139 0.78 -7.61 -10.69
N ARG A 140 -0.52 -7.31 -10.64
CA ARG A 140 -1.31 -7.06 -11.83
C ARG A 140 -0.84 -5.76 -12.48
N GLU A 141 -0.56 -5.84 -13.78
CA GLU A 141 -0.10 -4.70 -14.60
C GLU A 141 1.18 -4.04 -14.07
N ASP A 142 1.91 -4.70 -13.16
CA ASP A 142 3.10 -4.18 -12.47
C ASP A 142 2.86 -2.79 -11.86
N ASN A 143 1.64 -2.53 -11.38
CA ASN A 143 1.18 -1.22 -10.91
C ASN A 143 0.62 -1.27 -9.48
N ILE A 144 1.00 -0.28 -8.67
CA ILE A 144 0.39 0.02 -7.37
C ILE A 144 -0.34 1.36 -7.50
N ILE A 145 -1.61 1.38 -7.13
CA ILE A 145 -2.41 2.62 -7.17
C ILE A 145 -2.51 3.18 -5.75
N LEU A 146 -1.91 4.34 -5.53
CA LEU A 146 -2.08 5.12 -4.31
C LEU A 146 -3.24 6.10 -4.48
N THR A 147 -4.22 6.03 -3.59
CA THR A 147 -5.44 6.84 -3.64
C THR A 147 -5.88 7.25 -2.24
N GLN A 148 -6.85 8.15 -2.15
CA GLN A 148 -7.53 8.46 -0.92
C GLN A 148 -8.40 7.28 -0.50
N ASN A 149 -8.40 6.99 0.79
CA ASN A 149 -9.28 6.01 1.41
C ASN A 149 -10.74 6.33 1.07
N PHE A 150 -11.35 5.42 0.32
CA PHE A 150 -12.76 5.45 -0.06
C PHE A 150 -13.59 4.38 0.65
N ALA A 151 -12.93 3.43 1.33
CA ALA A 151 -13.58 2.23 1.84
C ALA A 151 -14.25 2.44 3.19
N ASN A 152 -13.90 3.52 3.91
CA ASN A 152 -14.52 3.88 5.18
C ASN A 152 -14.48 5.41 5.41
N SER A 153 -15.12 5.86 6.49
CA SER A 153 -15.25 7.28 6.84
C SER A 153 -14.12 7.85 7.71
N ALA A 154 -13.03 7.10 7.93
CA ALA A 154 -11.96 7.53 8.83
C ALA A 154 -11.04 8.63 8.24
N GLY A 155 -11.09 8.85 6.93
CA GLY A 155 -10.29 9.87 6.27
C GLY A 155 -8.80 9.72 6.58
N CYS A 156 -8.15 10.79 7.04
CA CYS A 156 -6.71 10.82 7.36
C CYS A 156 -6.35 10.11 8.67
N ALA A 157 -7.32 9.73 9.50
CA ALA A 157 -7.09 8.96 10.73
C ALA A 157 -6.95 7.44 10.45
N TRP A 158 -6.51 7.11 9.24
CA TRP A 158 -6.43 5.76 8.71
C TRP A 158 -5.41 5.73 7.56
N GLN A 159 -4.61 4.67 7.52
CA GLN A 159 -3.77 4.33 6.38
C GLN A 159 -3.76 2.80 6.23
N GLY A 160 -3.78 2.30 4.98
CA GLY A 160 -3.93 0.87 4.76
C GLY A 160 -3.77 0.41 3.33
N PHE A 161 -3.89 -0.90 3.18
CA PHE A 161 -3.85 -1.60 1.91
C PHE A 161 -5.22 -2.14 1.57
N GLY A 162 -5.48 -2.26 0.28
CA GLY A 162 -6.58 -3.08 -0.23
C GLY A 162 -6.28 -3.58 -1.62
N GLY A 163 -7.18 -4.34 -2.20
CA GLY A 163 -7.02 -4.85 -3.56
C GLY A 163 -7.81 -6.11 -3.80
N GLN A 164 -7.50 -6.79 -4.90
CA GLN A 164 -8.14 -8.01 -5.35
C GLN A 164 -7.12 -9.05 -5.78
N VAL A 165 -7.54 -10.31 -5.80
CA VAL A 165 -6.73 -11.41 -6.33
C VAL A 165 -7.48 -12.07 -7.49
N PHE A 166 -6.80 -12.20 -8.61
CA PHE A 166 -7.34 -12.68 -9.87
C PHE A 166 -6.65 -13.98 -10.31
N GLY A 167 -7.42 -14.90 -10.88
CA GLY A 167 -6.96 -16.14 -11.49
C GLY A 167 -6.57 -15.98 -12.95
N LEU A 168 -6.28 -17.10 -13.63
CA LEU A 168 -5.78 -17.13 -15.00
C LEU A 168 -6.69 -16.40 -16.02
N ASP A 169 -8.00 -16.43 -15.80
CA ASP A 169 -8.99 -15.82 -16.69
C ASP A 169 -9.57 -14.49 -16.14
N ASN A 170 -8.84 -13.82 -15.24
CA ASN A 170 -9.33 -12.72 -14.41
C ASN A 170 -10.50 -13.09 -13.48
N ASP A 171 -10.71 -14.38 -13.22
CA ASP A 171 -11.69 -14.82 -12.24
C ASP A 171 -11.28 -14.36 -10.83
N PRO A 172 -12.22 -13.93 -9.99
CA PRO A 172 -11.91 -13.58 -8.60
C PRO A 172 -11.50 -14.83 -7.82
N LEU A 173 -10.28 -14.83 -7.27
CA LEU A 173 -9.78 -15.91 -6.42
C LEU A 173 -9.87 -15.51 -4.94
N THR A 174 -10.82 -16.13 -4.23
CA THR A 174 -10.98 -15.96 -2.79
C THR A 174 -10.21 -17.04 -2.03
N GLY A 175 -10.05 -16.84 -0.72
CA GLY A 175 -9.47 -17.86 0.16
C GLY A 175 -7.95 -17.84 0.30
N LEU A 176 -7.23 -17.13 -0.56
CA LEU A 176 -5.79 -16.90 -0.45
C LEU A 176 -5.47 -15.90 0.66
N GLN A 177 -4.25 -15.96 1.20
CA GLN A 177 -3.81 -15.05 2.25
C GLN A 177 -2.92 -13.96 1.66
N VAL A 178 -3.18 -12.72 2.03
CA VAL A 178 -2.30 -11.58 1.75
C VAL A 178 -1.54 -11.28 3.04
N HIS A 179 -0.23 -11.33 2.96
CA HIS A 179 0.68 -11.04 4.06
C HIS A 179 1.25 -9.64 3.86
N ILE A 180 1.01 -8.74 4.83
CA ILE A 180 1.48 -7.36 4.85
C ILE A 180 2.39 -7.20 6.05
N TYR A 181 3.67 -6.90 5.79
CA TYR A 181 4.66 -6.77 6.85
C TYR A 181 5.57 -5.56 6.65
N GLY A 182 6.19 -5.10 7.74
CA GLY A 182 7.08 -3.96 7.76
C GLY A 182 7.79 -3.84 9.10
N GLU A 183 8.38 -2.68 9.38
CA GLU A 183 9.20 -2.45 10.58
C GLU A 183 8.47 -2.76 11.90
N ALA A 184 7.14 -2.56 11.96
CA ALA A 184 6.35 -2.70 13.19
C ALA A 184 5.02 -3.45 13.00
N VAL A 185 4.80 -4.04 11.82
CA VAL A 185 3.53 -4.71 11.49
C VAL A 185 3.79 -6.05 10.82
N ASP A 186 2.91 -6.99 11.09
CA ASP A 186 2.87 -8.32 10.47
C ASP A 186 1.40 -8.78 10.49
N PHE A 187 0.73 -8.66 9.34
CA PHE A 187 -0.70 -8.88 9.19
C PHE A 187 -1.00 -9.89 8.10
N TYR A 188 -2.06 -10.66 8.31
CA TYR A 188 -2.59 -11.62 7.35
C TYR A 188 -4.07 -11.32 7.15
N VAL A 189 -4.46 -11.10 5.89
CA VAL A 189 -5.85 -10.88 5.50
C VAL A 189 -6.23 -11.81 4.36
N GLN A 190 -7.46 -12.31 4.35
CA GLN A 190 -7.90 -13.24 3.31
C GLN A 190 -8.47 -12.48 2.10
N SER A 191 -8.11 -12.89 0.89
CA SER A 191 -8.78 -12.43 -0.33
C SER A 191 -10.26 -12.84 -0.31
N GLY A 192 -11.15 -11.90 -0.59
CA GLY A 192 -12.60 -12.06 -0.48
C GLY A 192 -13.18 -11.63 0.87
N SER A 193 -12.35 -11.15 1.82
CA SER A 193 -12.83 -10.66 3.13
C SER A 193 -13.55 -9.31 3.05
N ASN A 194 -13.29 -8.49 2.03
CA ASN A 194 -13.94 -7.20 1.86
C ASN A 194 -14.35 -6.97 0.40
N THR A 195 -15.64 -7.17 0.11
CA THR A 195 -16.18 -7.09 -1.25
C THR A 195 -16.32 -5.67 -1.79
N LEU A 196 -16.07 -4.62 -0.98
CA LEU A 196 -16.02 -3.24 -1.47
C LEU A 196 -14.91 -3.03 -2.51
N TYR A 197 -13.84 -3.82 -2.42
CA TYR A 197 -12.73 -3.79 -3.36
C TYR A 197 -12.98 -4.69 -4.60
N GLY A 198 -14.04 -5.49 -4.60
CA GLY A 198 -14.44 -6.43 -5.65
C GLY A 198 -14.65 -7.86 -5.12
N PRO A 199 -15.05 -8.85 -5.95
CA PRO A 199 -15.50 -10.15 -5.46
C PRO A 199 -14.41 -10.95 -4.69
N ALA A 200 -13.14 -10.77 -5.04
CA ALA A 200 -11.98 -11.29 -4.31
C ALA A 200 -11.24 -10.19 -3.53
N GLY A 201 -11.98 -9.16 -3.13
CA GLY A 201 -11.47 -7.97 -2.46
C GLY A 201 -10.97 -8.22 -1.04
N TRP A 202 -9.99 -7.45 -0.61
CA TRP A 202 -9.44 -7.48 0.74
C TRP A 202 -9.02 -6.09 1.18
N GLU A 203 -8.94 -5.87 2.49
CA GLU A 203 -8.51 -4.62 3.10
C GLU A 203 -7.75 -4.90 4.40
N GLN A 204 -6.63 -4.20 4.61
CA GLN A 204 -5.87 -4.25 5.84
C GLN A 204 -5.43 -2.85 6.26
N PRO A 205 -5.98 -2.27 7.35
CA PRO A 205 -5.40 -1.08 7.96
C PRO A 205 -4.00 -1.41 8.53
N VAL A 206 -3.06 -0.48 8.37
CA VAL A 206 -1.69 -0.63 8.90
C VAL A 206 -1.32 0.45 9.91
N ASP A 207 -2.01 1.58 9.89
CA ASP A 207 -1.78 2.68 10.82
C ASP A 207 -3.06 3.52 10.98
N ASN A 208 -3.16 4.26 12.08
CA ASN A 208 -4.22 5.25 12.31
C ASN A 208 -3.73 6.69 12.08
N VAL A 209 -2.48 6.85 11.65
CA VAL A 209 -1.89 8.13 11.25
C VAL A 209 -1.21 7.98 9.89
N ILE A 210 -1.26 9.04 9.08
CA ILE A 210 -0.52 9.12 7.82
C ILE A 210 0.98 9.09 8.11
N ASN A 211 1.68 8.12 7.50
CA ASN A 211 3.11 7.95 7.65
C ASN A 211 3.81 7.78 6.27
N THR A 212 5.14 7.73 6.30
CA THR A 212 6.02 7.52 5.13
C THR A 212 6.74 6.16 5.16
N ARG A 213 6.20 5.20 5.90
CA ARG A 213 6.83 3.89 6.11
C ARG A 213 6.77 3.05 4.84
N THR A 214 7.71 2.12 4.76
CA THR A 214 7.74 1.11 3.72
C THR A 214 7.19 -0.19 4.28
N TYR A 215 6.30 -0.81 3.51
CA TYR A 215 5.69 -2.11 3.77
C TYR A 215 5.96 -3.05 2.60
N TYR A 216 5.83 -4.34 2.86
CA TYR A 216 5.92 -5.40 1.87
C TYR A 216 4.61 -6.18 1.86
N VAL A 217 4.09 -6.42 0.66
CA VAL A 217 2.85 -7.16 0.44
C VAL A 217 3.15 -8.37 -0.42
N GLN A 218 2.80 -9.56 0.06
CA GLN A 218 2.99 -10.79 -0.71
C GLN A 218 1.77 -11.71 -0.57
N LEU A 219 1.57 -12.57 -1.55
CA LEU A 219 0.47 -13.51 -1.57
C LEU A 219 0.94 -14.88 -1.09
N LEU A 220 0.10 -15.51 -0.27
CA LEU A 220 0.26 -16.84 0.28
C LEU A 220 -0.93 -17.72 -0.14
N SER A 221 -0.69 -19.02 -0.29
CA SER A 221 -1.75 -20.01 -0.40
C SER A 221 -2.62 -20.03 0.86
N ALA A 222 -3.78 -20.68 0.79
CA ALA A 222 -4.64 -20.88 1.96
C ALA A 222 -3.94 -21.63 3.11
N GLN A 223 -2.86 -22.36 2.80
CA GLN A 223 -2.03 -23.11 3.75
C GLN A 223 -0.78 -22.34 4.20
N GLY A 224 -0.59 -21.09 3.76
CA GLY A 224 0.52 -20.23 4.17
C GLY A 224 1.80 -20.35 3.34
N THR A 225 1.77 -21.02 2.18
CA THR A 225 2.94 -21.08 1.28
C THR A 225 3.06 -19.80 0.48
N VAL A 226 4.25 -19.17 0.42
CA VAL A 226 4.47 -17.97 -0.40
C VAL A 226 4.33 -18.30 -1.89
N ILE A 227 3.50 -17.55 -2.60
CA ILE A 227 3.13 -17.78 -4.01
C ILE A 227 3.22 -16.52 -4.88
N SER A 228 3.84 -15.44 -4.39
CA SER A 228 4.24 -14.26 -5.17
C SER A 228 5.57 -13.71 -4.66
N ASP A 229 6.23 -12.88 -5.47
CA ASP A 229 7.28 -11.99 -4.96
C ASP A 229 6.69 -10.97 -3.96
N PRO A 230 7.50 -10.46 -3.02
CA PRO A 230 7.09 -9.35 -2.16
C PRO A 230 7.08 -8.03 -2.94
N ILE A 231 5.96 -7.32 -2.84
CA ILE A 231 5.75 -6.01 -3.44
C ILE A 231 6.08 -4.95 -2.40
N GLN A 232 7.12 -4.16 -2.64
CA GLN A 232 7.50 -3.04 -1.79
C GLN A 232 6.60 -1.83 -2.06
N VAL A 233 5.99 -1.28 -1.02
CA VAL A 233 5.14 -0.09 -1.09
C VAL A 233 5.56 0.91 -0.04
N THR A 234 5.89 2.12 -0.45
CA THR A 234 6.20 3.24 0.45
C THR A 234 5.12 4.29 0.35
N PHE A 235 4.48 4.63 1.47
CA PHE A 235 3.50 5.71 1.48
C PHE A 235 4.19 7.08 1.39
N PRO A 236 3.59 8.06 0.70
CA PRO A 236 4.19 9.37 0.49
C PRO A 236 4.01 10.34 1.67
N GLY A 237 3.23 9.96 2.68
CA GLY A 237 2.86 10.87 3.77
C GLY A 237 1.74 11.85 3.43
N ASP A 238 0.99 11.62 2.34
CA ASP A 238 -0.16 12.41 1.92
C ASP A 238 -1.48 11.68 2.24
N CYS A 239 -2.43 12.38 2.86
CA CYS A 239 -3.76 11.85 3.13
C CYS A 239 -4.56 11.55 1.86
N ALA A 240 -4.32 12.27 0.76
CA ALA A 240 -4.94 11.95 -0.53
C ALA A 240 -4.41 10.65 -1.15
N GLN A 241 -3.38 10.03 -0.53
CA GLN A 241 -2.70 8.81 -0.98
C GLN A 241 -2.50 7.84 0.19
N ASN A 242 -3.48 7.75 1.09
CA ASN A 242 -3.41 6.92 2.30
C ASN A 242 -3.95 5.48 2.13
N LEU A 243 -4.40 5.11 0.93
CA LEU A 243 -4.80 3.75 0.57
C LEU A 243 -3.95 3.27 -0.61
N ALA A 244 -3.27 2.14 -0.43
CA ALA A 244 -2.55 1.46 -1.50
C ALA A 244 -3.36 0.28 -2.06
N LEU A 245 -3.72 0.34 -3.33
CA LEU A 245 -4.36 -0.77 -4.04
C LEU A 245 -3.30 -1.68 -4.66
N VAL A 246 -3.26 -2.93 -4.19
CA VAL A 246 -2.32 -3.96 -4.65
C VAL A 246 -3.13 -5.13 -5.17
N ASN A 247 -3.11 -5.32 -6.48
CA ASN A 247 -3.87 -6.39 -7.13
C ASN A 247 -2.92 -7.49 -7.59
N PHE A 248 -3.25 -8.75 -7.33
CA PHE A 248 -2.47 -9.90 -7.79
C PHE A 248 -3.17 -10.63 -8.93
N ILE A 249 -2.40 -11.13 -9.89
CA ILE A 249 -2.90 -11.94 -11.00
C ILE A 249 -2.12 -13.25 -11.10
N GLN A 250 -2.84 -14.35 -11.28
CA GLN A 250 -2.25 -15.64 -11.55
C GLN A 250 -1.71 -15.69 -12.98
N THR A 251 -0.48 -16.16 -13.14
CA THR A 251 0.20 -16.30 -14.44
C THR A 251 0.39 -17.76 -14.86
N ARG A 252 0.26 -18.69 -13.90
CA ARG A 252 0.29 -20.14 -14.13
C ARG A 252 -0.45 -20.89 -13.01
N PRO A 253 -0.90 -22.14 -13.25
CA PRO A 253 -1.52 -22.97 -12.23
C PRO A 253 -0.66 -23.15 -10.97
N LEU A 254 -1.33 -23.33 -9.82
CA LEU A 254 -0.73 -23.65 -8.51
C LEU A 254 -0.26 -25.11 -8.43
#